data_AF-A0A958AJN7-F1
#
_entry.id   AF-A0A958AJN7-F1
#
_cell.length_a   1.000
_cell.length_b   1.000
_cell.length_c   1.000
_cell.angle_alpha   90.00
_cell.angle_beta   90.00
_cell.angle_gamma   90.00
#
_symmetry.space_group_name_H-M   'P 1'
#
loop_
_entity.id
_entity.type
_entity.pdbx_description
1 polymer ?
#
loop_
_entity_poly.entity_id
_entity_poly.type
_entity_poly.pdbx_seq_one_letter_code
_entity_poly.pdbx_strand_id
1 'polypeptide(L)'
;MNYLITYTRAAILRNGYRTLGMLLGTLLAIGLLSAVLFYVDASAAQMTEAAIRTVPVDMQVVALTLKTKLATLQSQLAAQSGVKTVEPFSLAGFTSGQLTGGDRATATTPGALIAVNPSYLTRFAHPQLVQGQFTADGVLISKDMATNLGAKPGDQIQLNFPAPAAPYQATVAGIADLSGADQLFAPTDAQHRGMAFNPPGNVVIMDLTRFNDALRTNLLAAPAQPVIQQVTVGAAANSTANGGVVAGIITSGEPSVSEQLHIGIDHTVLPGDPIQAQKTTEQLRRLL
;
A
#
# COMPACT_ATOMS: atom_id res chain seq x y z
N MET A 1 -59.74 -17.44 29.16
CA MET A 1 -58.51 -17.57 28.35
C MET A 1 -58.11 -19.03 28.10
N ASN A 2 -57.94 -19.86 29.14
CA ASN A 2 -57.44 -21.24 28.98
C ASN A 2 -58.33 -22.18 28.14
N TYR A 3 -59.66 -22.07 28.25
CA TYR A 3 -60.59 -22.91 27.48
C TYR A 3 -60.50 -22.70 25.96
N LEU A 4 -60.19 -21.47 25.51
CA LEU A 4 -59.99 -21.18 24.09
C LEU A 4 -58.75 -21.91 23.56
N ILE A 5 -57.64 -21.86 24.30
CA ILE A 5 -56.38 -22.51 23.90
C ILE A 5 -56.55 -24.04 23.80
N THR A 6 -57.27 -24.67 24.74
CA THR A 6 -57.51 -26.12 24.71
C THR A 6 -58.40 -26.53 23.54
N TYR A 7 -59.42 -25.72 23.23
CA TYR A 7 -60.32 -25.98 22.11
C TYR A 7 -59.61 -25.80 20.75
N THR A 8 -58.77 -24.76 20.60
CA THR A 8 -57.97 -24.57 19.39
C THR A 8 -56.94 -25.70 19.21
N ARG A 9 -56.29 -26.15 20.29
CA ARG A 9 -55.35 -27.29 20.25
C ARG A 9 -56.03 -28.59 19.80
N ALA A 10 -57.23 -28.88 20.31
CA ALA A 10 -57.99 -30.05 19.90
C ALA A 10 -58.46 -29.95 18.43
N ALA A 11 -58.86 -28.77 17.98
CA ALA A 11 -59.26 -28.52 16.60
C ALA A 11 -58.08 -28.67 15.60
N ILE A 12 -56.88 -28.24 15.98
CA ILE A 12 -55.65 -28.42 15.20
C ILE A 12 -55.28 -29.91 15.07
N LEU A 13 -55.37 -30.67 16.17
CA LEU A 13 -55.03 -32.10 16.18
C LEU A 13 -56.02 -32.96 15.35
N ARG A 14 -57.28 -32.54 15.24
CA ARG A 14 -58.31 -33.31 14.50
C ARG A 14 -58.16 -33.22 12.97
N ASN A 15 -57.49 -32.20 12.45
CA ASN A 15 -57.30 -31.97 11.02
C ASN A 15 -55.81 -31.80 10.66
N GLY A 16 -54.97 -32.67 11.26
CA GLY A 16 -53.52 -32.57 11.28
C GLY A 16 -52.88 -32.32 9.92
N TYR A 17 -53.27 -33.07 8.87
CA TYR A 17 -52.69 -32.93 7.53
C TYR A 17 -52.86 -31.52 6.92
N ARG A 18 -54.02 -30.88 7.15
CA ARG A 18 -54.32 -29.55 6.59
C ARG A 18 -53.57 -28.44 7.32
N THR A 19 -53.46 -28.54 8.64
CA THR A 19 -52.68 -27.59 9.45
C THR A 19 -51.17 -27.77 9.26
N LEU A 20 -50.70 -29.01 9.04
CA LEU A 20 -49.29 -29.29 8.78
C LEU A 20 -48.85 -28.66 7.45
N GLY A 21 -49.67 -28.74 6.40
CA GLY A 21 -49.37 -28.11 5.11
C GLY A 21 -49.23 -26.59 5.21
N MET A 22 -50.10 -25.92 5.97
CA MET A 22 -50.01 -24.47 6.20
C MET A 22 -48.76 -24.10 7.02
N LEU A 23 -48.48 -24.85 8.09
CA LEU A 23 -47.27 -24.63 8.90
C LEU A 23 -46.00 -24.86 8.08
N LEU A 24 -45.94 -25.92 7.28
CA LEU A 24 -44.79 -26.23 6.45
C LEU A 24 -44.53 -25.14 5.41
N GLY A 25 -45.59 -24.64 4.76
CA GLY A 25 -45.47 -23.55 3.80
C GLY A 25 -44.96 -22.25 4.42
N THR A 26 -45.48 -21.88 5.59
CA THR A 26 -45.02 -20.68 6.31
C THR A 26 -43.59 -20.84 6.83
N LEU A 27 -43.22 -21.99 7.38
CA LEU A 27 -41.86 -22.28 7.83
C LEU A 27 -40.87 -22.26 6.66
N LEU A 28 -41.25 -22.82 5.51
CA LEU A 28 -40.43 -22.80 4.30
C LEU A 28 -40.23 -21.36 3.81
N ALA A 29 -41.27 -20.54 3.79
CA ALA A 29 -41.17 -19.13 3.38
C ALA A 29 -40.26 -18.31 4.31
N ILE A 30 -40.43 -18.45 5.63
CA ILE A 30 -39.61 -17.75 6.63
C ILE A 30 -38.16 -18.27 6.57
N GLY A 31 -37.97 -19.58 6.41
CA GLY A 31 -36.65 -20.20 6.27
C GLY A 31 -35.92 -19.70 5.03
N LEU A 32 -36.60 -19.62 3.88
CA LEU A 32 -36.04 -19.09 2.64
C LEU A 32 -35.68 -17.61 2.80
N LEU A 33 -36.56 -16.80 3.39
CA LEU A 33 -36.30 -15.37 3.62
C LEU A 33 -35.09 -15.16 4.56
N SER A 34 -35.01 -15.93 5.65
CA SER A 34 -33.91 -15.87 6.61
C SER A 34 -32.59 -16.32 5.98
N ALA A 35 -32.62 -17.37 5.15
CA ALA A 35 -31.45 -17.84 4.43
C ALA A 35 -30.92 -16.79 3.44
N VAL A 36 -31.81 -16.09 2.74
CA VAL A 36 -31.41 -14.99 1.84
C VAL A 36 -30.78 -13.84 2.63
N LEU A 37 -31.36 -13.44 3.76
CA LEU A 37 -30.80 -12.37 4.60
C LEU A 37 -29.42 -12.74 5.16
N PHE A 38 -29.26 -13.96 5.66
CA PHE A 38 -27.96 -14.44 6.17
C PHE A 38 -26.92 -14.56 5.06
N TYR A 39 -27.33 -15.02 3.87
CA TYR A 39 -26.45 -15.10 2.72
C TYR A 39 -25.95 -13.73 2.25
N VAL A 40 -26.82 -12.73 2.21
CA VAL A 40 -26.45 -11.36 1.83
C VAL A 40 -25.46 -10.76 2.84
N ASP A 41 -25.71 -10.94 4.14
CA ASP A 41 -24.82 -10.44 5.20
C ASP A 41 -23.44 -11.14 5.16
N ALA A 42 -23.43 -12.47 5.04
CA ALA A 42 -22.19 -13.23 4.90
C ALA A 42 -21.41 -12.87 3.63
N SER A 43 -22.11 -12.67 2.50
CA SER A 43 -21.48 -12.27 1.24
C SER A 43 -20.89 -10.87 1.34
N ALA A 44 -21.62 -9.93 1.95
CA ALA A 44 -21.12 -8.56 2.16
C ALA A 44 -19.88 -8.54 3.06
N ALA A 45 -19.89 -9.31 4.15
CA ALA A 45 -18.75 -9.43 5.06
C ALA A 45 -17.52 -10.02 4.34
N GLN A 46 -17.69 -11.09 3.57
CA GLN A 46 -16.60 -11.72 2.81
C GLN A 46 -16.03 -10.81 1.71
N MET A 47 -16.90 -10.11 0.97
CA MET A 47 -16.45 -9.16 -0.05
C MET A 47 -15.70 -7.98 0.57
N THR A 48 -16.15 -7.50 1.72
CA THR A 48 -15.47 -6.42 2.46
C THR A 48 -14.11 -6.88 2.98
N GLU A 49 -14.03 -8.07 3.58
CA GLU A 49 -12.77 -8.64 4.06
C GLU A 49 -11.76 -8.85 2.93
N ALA A 50 -12.20 -9.42 1.80
CA ALA A 50 -11.34 -9.63 0.64
C ALA A 50 -10.86 -8.30 0.03
N ALA A 51 -11.73 -7.29 -0.03
CA ALA A 51 -11.38 -5.97 -0.53
C ALA A 51 -10.33 -5.28 0.35
N ILE A 52 -10.50 -5.35 1.68
CA ILE A 52 -9.58 -4.71 2.63
C ILE A 52 -8.21 -5.43 2.67
N ARG A 53 -8.19 -6.78 2.59
CA ARG A 53 -6.94 -7.56 2.60
C ARG A 53 -5.96 -7.20 1.49
N THR A 54 -6.44 -6.65 0.38
CA THR A 54 -5.60 -6.29 -0.78
C THR A 54 -4.96 -4.91 -0.63
N VAL A 55 -5.37 -4.11 0.37
CA VAL A 55 -4.84 -2.78 0.58
C VAL A 55 -3.52 -2.88 1.36
N PRO A 56 -2.38 -2.48 0.78
CA PRO A 56 -1.08 -2.63 1.44
C PRO A 56 -0.90 -1.67 2.62
N VAL A 57 -1.60 -0.52 2.63
CA VAL A 57 -1.55 0.51 3.69
C VAL A 57 -2.93 1.16 3.84
N ASP A 58 -3.48 1.18 5.07
CA ASP A 58 -4.83 1.70 5.32
C ASP A 58 -4.88 3.24 5.27
N MET A 59 -3.88 3.91 5.84
CA MET A 59 -3.76 5.36 5.79
C MET A 59 -2.31 5.80 5.67
N GLN A 60 -2.08 6.84 4.88
CA GLN A 60 -0.79 7.50 4.72
C GLN A 60 -0.89 8.93 5.25
N VAL A 61 -0.05 9.25 6.23
CA VAL A 61 0.10 10.62 6.74
C VAL A 61 1.39 11.18 6.19
N VAL A 62 1.29 12.21 5.36
CA VAL A 62 2.45 12.84 4.73
C VAL A 62 2.83 14.10 5.48
N ALA A 63 4.11 14.23 5.79
CA ALA A 63 4.62 15.46 6.39
C ALA A 63 4.61 16.59 5.36
N LEU A 64 3.74 17.59 5.55
CA LEU A 64 3.70 18.81 4.72
C LEU A 64 4.96 19.68 4.88
N THR A 65 5.80 19.40 5.86
CA THR A 65 7.04 20.15 6.12
C THR A 65 8.15 19.21 6.62
N LEU A 66 9.31 19.28 5.96
CA LEU A 66 10.50 18.43 6.18
C LEU A 66 11.22 18.65 7.53
N LYS A 67 10.71 19.56 8.39
CA LYS A 67 11.22 19.84 9.74
C LYS A 67 10.40 19.16 10.85
N THR A 68 9.37 18.42 10.48
CA THR A 68 8.45 17.81 11.44
C THR A 68 9.10 16.59 12.09
N LYS A 69 9.07 16.51 13.43
CA LYS A 69 9.61 15.35 14.17
C LYS A 69 8.66 14.16 14.04
N LEU A 70 8.87 13.34 13.02
CA LEU A 70 8.08 12.12 12.74
C LEU A 70 7.98 11.18 13.94
N ALA A 71 9.03 11.08 14.76
CA ALA A 71 9.02 10.23 15.96
C ALA A 71 7.97 10.67 17.01
N THR A 72 7.75 11.97 17.18
CA THR A 72 6.73 12.49 18.12
C THR A 72 5.34 12.23 17.57
N LEU A 73 5.12 12.48 16.27
CA LEU A 73 3.86 12.15 15.61
C LEU A 73 3.56 10.66 15.68
N GLN A 74 4.53 9.80 15.37
CA GLN A 74 4.37 8.34 15.47
C GLN A 74 3.87 7.92 16.85
N SER A 75 4.44 8.46 17.93
CA SER A 75 4.00 8.13 19.30
C SER A 75 2.58 8.62 19.60
N GLN A 76 2.18 9.78 19.06
CA GLN A 76 0.83 10.33 19.25
C GLN A 76 -0.23 9.58 18.44
N LEU A 77 0.11 9.16 17.22
CA LEU A 77 -0.74 8.36 16.35
C LEU A 77 -0.87 6.92 16.87
N ALA A 78 0.22 6.32 17.35
CA ALA A 78 0.20 4.97 17.93
C ALA A 78 -0.61 4.91 19.24
N ALA A 79 -0.80 6.04 19.93
CA ALA A 79 -1.63 6.14 21.13
C ALA A 79 -3.14 6.25 20.84
N GLN A 80 -3.56 6.42 19.58
CA GLN A 80 -4.97 6.54 19.22
C GLN A 80 -5.68 5.18 19.25
N SER A 81 -6.89 5.16 19.81
CA SER A 81 -7.73 3.96 19.81
C SER A 81 -8.13 3.58 18.37
N GLY A 82 -7.82 2.35 17.96
CA GLY A 82 -8.12 1.83 16.62
C GLY A 82 -6.91 1.78 15.68
N VAL A 83 -5.77 2.35 16.07
CA VAL A 83 -4.50 2.22 15.34
C VAL A 83 -3.75 0.98 15.83
N LYS A 84 -3.48 0.03 14.92
CA LYS A 84 -2.74 -1.21 15.24
C LYS A 84 -1.24 -1.01 15.12
N THR A 85 -0.80 -0.32 14.06
CA THR A 85 0.61 -0.12 13.73
C THR A 85 0.81 1.23 13.08
N VAL A 86 1.90 1.92 13.44
CA VAL A 86 2.37 3.12 12.75
C VAL A 86 3.85 2.93 12.44
N GLU A 87 4.20 2.97 11.16
CA GLU A 87 5.58 2.85 10.71
C GLU A 87 6.00 4.06 9.87
N PRO A 88 7.20 4.59 10.10
CA PRO A 88 7.80 5.59 9.23
C PRO A 88 8.20 4.98 7.88
N PHE A 89 7.99 5.78 6.84
CA PHE A 89 8.29 5.47 5.46
C PHE A 89 8.88 6.72 4.80
N SER A 90 10.08 6.62 4.25
CA SER A 90 10.69 7.70 3.48
C SER A 90 10.90 7.26 2.05
N LEU A 91 10.47 8.09 1.10
CA LEU A 91 10.62 7.88 -0.33
C LEU A 91 11.62 8.88 -0.89
N ALA A 92 12.59 8.44 -1.67
CA ALA A 92 13.54 9.29 -2.37
C ALA A 92 13.77 8.79 -3.81
N GLY A 93 13.92 9.69 -4.77
CA GLY A 93 14.27 9.31 -6.16
C GLY A 93 15.78 9.13 -6.34
N PHE A 94 16.20 8.14 -7.11
CA PHE A 94 17.59 8.00 -7.58
C PHE A 94 17.66 8.04 -9.10
N THR A 95 18.78 8.52 -9.65
CA THR A 95 18.95 8.75 -11.10
C THR A 95 19.43 7.51 -11.84
N SER A 96 20.26 6.68 -11.21
CA SER A 96 20.66 5.38 -11.74
C SER A 96 21.18 4.47 -10.62
N GLY A 97 21.09 3.16 -10.83
CA GLY A 97 21.76 2.15 -10.03
C GLY A 97 22.77 1.38 -10.89
N GLN A 98 23.93 1.05 -10.35
CA GLN A 98 25.00 0.35 -11.06
C GLN A 98 25.54 -0.80 -10.22
N LEU A 99 25.85 -1.94 -10.86
CA LEU A 99 26.52 -3.05 -10.20
C LEU A 99 28.03 -2.76 -10.12
N THR A 100 28.61 -2.81 -8.92
CA THR A 100 30.05 -2.62 -8.69
C THR A 100 30.70 -3.96 -8.37
N GLY A 101 31.60 -4.43 -9.24
CA GLY A 101 32.41 -5.63 -8.99
C GLY A 101 32.13 -6.86 -9.88
N GLY A 102 31.32 -6.73 -10.93
CA GLY A 102 31.17 -7.74 -11.98
C GLY A 102 31.96 -7.40 -13.25
N ASP A 103 32.20 -8.39 -14.12
CA ASP A 103 32.88 -8.21 -15.42
C ASP A 103 32.12 -7.30 -16.42
N ARG A 104 30.90 -6.86 -16.07
CA ARG A 104 30.09 -5.91 -16.85
C ARG A 104 29.56 -4.80 -15.95
N ALA A 105 29.80 -3.56 -16.35
CA ALA A 105 29.12 -2.39 -15.79
C ALA A 105 27.68 -2.37 -16.31
N THR A 106 26.76 -2.95 -15.54
CA THR A 106 25.32 -2.88 -15.83
C THR A 106 24.73 -1.71 -15.04
N ALA A 107 24.03 -0.82 -15.73
CA ALA A 107 23.36 0.34 -15.15
C ALA A 107 21.85 0.26 -15.37
N THR A 108 21.05 0.69 -14.40
CA THR A 108 19.60 0.83 -14.54
C THR A 108 19.20 2.26 -14.89
N THR A 109 17.96 2.37 -15.38
CA THR A 109 17.21 3.62 -15.43
C THR A 109 16.91 4.17 -14.02
N PRO A 110 16.44 5.43 -13.92
CA PRO A 110 16.00 6.02 -12.66
C PRO A 110 14.99 5.14 -11.91
N GLY A 111 14.95 5.31 -10.60
CA GLY A 111 14.09 4.51 -9.73
C GLY A 111 13.81 5.18 -8.39
N ALA A 112 13.17 4.43 -7.50
CA ALA A 112 12.81 4.91 -6.17
C ALA A 112 13.55 4.15 -5.07
N LEU A 113 14.03 4.88 -4.09
CA LEU A 113 14.54 4.37 -2.84
C LEU A 113 13.46 4.53 -1.78
N ILE A 114 13.15 3.44 -1.10
CA ILE A 114 12.30 3.38 0.08
C ILE A 114 13.20 3.15 1.29
N ALA A 115 13.00 3.93 2.35
CA ALA A 115 13.58 3.67 3.65
C ALA A 115 12.49 3.33 4.66
N VAL A 116 12.60 2.15 5.26
CA VAL A 116 11.64 1.59 6.23
C VAL A 116 12.36 0.88 7.36
N ASN A 117 11.68 0.71 8.49
CA ASN A 117 12.19 -0.14 9.56
C ASN A 117 12.08 -1.63 9.18
N PRO A 118 12.92 -2.52 9.74
CA PRO A 118 12.80 -3.97 9.52
C PRO A 118 11.45 -4.56 9.94
N SER A 119 10.80 -3.95 10.94
CA SER A 119 9.45 -4.32 11.36
C SER A 119 8.39 -4.09 10.28
N TYR A 120 8.63 -3.18 9.33
CA TYR A 120 7.68 -2.86 8.26
C TYR A 120 7.31 -4.09 7.42
N LEU A 121 8.30 -4.91 7.05
CA LEU A 121 8.09 -6.12 6.23
C LEU A 121 7.26 -7.20 6.93
N THR A 122 7.18 -7.15 8.26
CA THR A 122 6.38 -8.10 9.05
C THR A 122 4.99 -7.57 9.39
N ARG A 123 4.80 -6.25 9.36
CA ARG A 123 3.56 -5.56 9.75
C ARG A 123 2.65 -5.26 8.57
N PHE A 124 3.22 -5.08 7.38
CA PHE A 124 2.48 -4.87 6.14
C PHE A 124 2.63 -6.06 5.20
N ALA A 125 1.60 -6.30 4.37
CA ALA A 125 1.58 -7.44 3.45
C ALA A 125 2.59 -7.31 2.29
N HIS A 126 3.01 -6.07 1.98
CA HIS A 126 3.97 -5.73 0.92
C HIS A 126 4.92 -4.63 1.42
N PRO A 127 6.21 -4.63 1.02
CA PRO A 127 6.92 -5.56 0.13
C PRO A 127 7.08 -6.98 0.70
N GLN A 128 7.13 -8.01 -0.16
CA GLN A 128 7.43 -9.38 0.26
C GLN A 128 8.87 -9.77 -0.05
N LEU A 129 9.56 -10.36 0.91
CA LEU A 129 10.93 -10.83 0.71
C LEU A 129 10.91 -12.16 -0.07
N VAL A 130 11.53 -12.18 -1.25
CA VAL A 130 11.62 -13.38 -2.11
C VAL A 130 12.89 -14.16 -1.80
N GLN A 131 14.00 -13.46 -1.63
CA GLN A 131 15.31 -14.07 -1.44
C GLN A 131 16.20 -13.21 -0.54
N GLY A 132 17.05 -13.85 0.27
CA GLY A 132 17.98 -13.17 1.16
C GLY A 132 17.33 -12.76 2.48
N GLN A 133 17.83 -11.67 3.08
CA GLN A 133 17.37 -11.17 4.37
C GLN A 133 17.44 -9.65 4.41
N PHE A 134 16.50 -9.01 5.09
CA PHE A 134 16.58 -7.57 5.33
C PHE A 134 17.43 -7.30 6.57
N THR A 135 18.60 -6.72 6.37
CA THR A 135 19.52 -6.34 7.44
C THR A 135 19.75 -4.83 7.43
N ALA A 136 20.08 -4.25 8.58
CA ALA A 136 20.42 -2.82 8.67
C ALA A 136 21.64 -2.46 7.79
N ASP A 137 22.57 -3.40 7.65
CA ASP A 137 23.80 -3.24 6.88
C ASP A 137 23.65 -3.53 5.38
N GLY A 138 22.46 -3.94 4.94
CA GLY A 138 22.18 -4.25 3.54
C GLY A 138 21.00 -3.50 2.97
N VAL A 139 20.81 -3.66 1.66
CA VAL A 139 19.62 -3.18 0.96
C VAL A 139 18.90 -4.34 0.29
N LEU A 140 17.58 -4.26 0.21
CA LEU A 140 16.82 -5.10 -0.70
C LEU A 140 16.64 -4.38 -2.02
N ILE A 141 16.63 -5.12 -3.11
CA ILE A 141 16.31 -4.59 -4.44
C ILE A 141 15.05 -5.25 -4.96
N SER A 142 14.29 -4.54 -5.79
CA SER A 142 13.13 -5.13 -6.47
C SER A 142 13.58 -6.28 -7.38
N LYS A 143 12.70 -7.26 -7.58
CA LYS A 143 12.91 -8.35 -8.55
C LYS A 143 13.27 -7.84 -9.94
N ASP A 144 12.62 -6.76 -10.37
CA ASP A 144 12.88 -6.13 -11.67
C ASP A 144 14.25 -5.46 -11.70
N MET A 145 14.65 -4.76 -10.64
CA MET A 145 15.99 -4.17 -10.53
C MET A 145 17.08 -5.25 -10.49
N ALA A 146 16.86 -6.34 -9.76
CA ALA A 146 17.77 -7.49 -9.73
C ALA A 146 17.94 -8.10 -11.12
N THR A 147 16.84 -8.20 -11.88
CA THR A 147 16.86 -8.71 -13.27
C THR A 147 17.59 -7.74 -14.20
N ASN A 148 17.30 -6.44 -14.10
CA ASN A 148 17.92 -5.40 -14.92
C ASN A 148 19.42 -5.25 -14.68
N LEU A 149 19.88 -5.39 -13.42
CA LEU A 149 21.30 -5.34 -13.06
C LEU A 149 22.01 -6.68 -13.21
N GLY A 150 21.28 -7.79 -13.21
CA GLY A 150 21.83 -9.13 -13.00
C GLY A 150 22.38 -9.33 -11.58
N ALA A 151 21.91 -8.55 -10.61
CA ALA A 151 22.41 -8.53 -9.23
C ALA A 151 21.88 -9.70 -8.41
N LYS A 152 22.72 -10.22 -7.52
CA LYS A 152 22.40 -11.29 -6.56
C LYS A 152 22.63 -10.82 -5.13
N PRO A 153 21.99 -11.47 -4.13
CA PRO A 153 22.35 -11.22 -2.74
C PRO A 153 23.85 -11.48 -2.50
N GLY A 154 24.53 -10.49 -1.93
CA GLY A 154 25.99 -10.45 -1.74
C GLY A 154 26.71 -9.44 -2.63
N ASP A 155 26.11 -9.02 -3.75
CA ASP A 155 26.75 -8.08 -4.67
C ASP A 155 26.74 -6.64 -4.12
N GLN A 156 27.68 -5.82 -4.59
CA GLN A 156 27.69 -4.39 -4.30
C GLN A 156 27.04 -3.61 -5.43
N ILE A 157 26.21 -2.64 -5.07
CA ILE A 157 25.59 -1.69 -5.99
C ILE A 157 25.93 -0.27 -5.58
N GLN A 158 26.04 0.60 -6.58
CA GLN A 158 26.17 2.03 -6.42
C GLN A 158 24.88 2.71 -6.89
N LEU A 159 24.30 3.53 -6.02
CA LEU A 159 23.13 4.37 -6.32
C LEU A 159 23.60 5.79 -6.55
N ASN A 160 23.24 6.34 -7.70
CA ASN A 160 23.52 7.71 -8.05
C ASN A 160 22.30 8.57 -7.73
N PHE A 161 22.54 9.68 -7.04
CA PHE A 161 21.52 10.65 -6.68
C PHE A 161 21.72 11.96 -7.45
N PRO A 162 20.67 12.78 -7.55
CA PRO A 162 20.77 14.14 -8.06
C PRO A 162 21.75 14.97 -7.21
N ALA A 163 22.53 15.83 -7.86
CA ALA A 163 23.44 16.73 -7.16
C ALA A 163 22.66 17.61 -6.15
N PRO A 164 23.18 17.85 -4.93
CA PRO A 164 24.56 17.61 -4.48
C PRO A 164 24.80 16.25 -3.79
N ALA A 165 23.86 15.31 -3.82
CA ALA A 165 24.03 14.03 -3.12
C ALA A 165 25.10 13.16 -3.79
N ALA A 166 26.05 12.66 -2.99
CA ALA A 166 27.11 11.78 -3.46
C ALA A 166 26.58 10.37 -3.81
N PRO A 167 27.24 9.63 -4.73
CA PRO A 167 26.89 8.24 -4.99
C PRO A 167 27.00 7.39 -3.72
N TYR A 168 26.01 6.54 -3.50
CA TYR A 168 25.92 5.69 -2.32
C TYR A 168 26.20 4.24 -2.66
N GLN A 169 27.12 3.61 -1.96
CA GLN A 169 27.43 2.20 -2.14
C GLN A 169 26.70 1.35 -1.10
N ALA A 170 26.05 0.30 -1.56
CA ALA A 170 25.29 -0.61 -0.73
C ALA A 170 25.52 -2.06 -1.14
N THR A 171 25.46 -2.98 -0.17
CA THR A 171 25.47 -4.41 -0.43
C THR A 171 24.04 -4.93 -0.52
N VAL A 172 23.75 -5.69 -1.57
CA VAL A 172 22.44 -6.33 -1.77
C VAL A 172 22.31 -7.46 -0.75
N ALA A 173 21.45 -7.30 0.24
CA ALA A 173 21.19 -8.36 1.24
C ALA A 173 20.03 -9.27 0.82
N GLY A 174 19.18 -8.82 -0.11
CA GLY A 174 18.08 -9.63 -0.61
C GLY A 174 17.32 -9.01 -1.78
N ILE A 175 16.34 -9.76 -2.26
CA ILE A 175 15.45 -9.38 -3.36
C ILE A 175 14.02 -9.39 -2.82
N ALA A 176 13.29 -8.30 -3.07
CA ALA A 176 11.89 -8.14 -2.68
C ALA A 176 10.97 -8.14 -3.91
N ASP A 177 9.79 -8.72 -3.74
CA ASP A 177 8.66 -8.57 -4.64
C ASP A 177 7.81 -7.38 -4.21
N LEU A 178 7.55 -6.50 -5.17
CA LEU A 178 6.72 -5.31 -5.03
C LEU A 178 5.43 -5.43 -5.84
N SER A 179 5.10 -6.63 -6.34
CA SER A 179 3.80 -6.89 -6.97
C SER A 179 2.67 -6.48 -6.03
N GLY A 180 1.79 -5.58 -6.49
CA GLY A 180 0.70 -5.02 -5.70
C GLY A 180 1.08 -3.87 -4.76
N ALA A 181 2.35 -3.45 -4.72
CA ALA A 181 2.82 -2.34 -3.89
C ALA A 181 2.77 -0.97 -4.59
N ASP A 182 2.12 -0.87 -5.76
CA ASP A 182 2.05 0.36 -6.56
C ASP A 182 1.48 1.55 -5.79
N GLN A 183 0.56 1.29 -4.87
CA GLN A 183 -0.05 2.30 -4.00
C GLN A 183 0.94 2.93 -3.01
N LEU A 184 2.08 2.29 -2.72
CA LEU A 184 3.15 2.89 -1.89
C LEU A 184 3.85 4.05 -2.60
N PHE A 185 3.78 4.09 -3.92
CA PHE A 185 4.42 5.11 -4.75
C PHE A 185 3.41 6.10 -5.35
N ALA A 186 2.11 5.87 -5.14
CA ALA A 186 1.08 6.74 -5.67
C ALA A 186 1.28 8.19 -5.18
N PRO A 187 1.10 9.20 -6.05
CA PRO A 187 1.28 10.59 -5.66
C PRO A 187 0.36 10.94 -4.50
N THR A 188 0.96 11.35 -3.38
CA THR A 188 0.22 11.69 -2.17
C THR A 188 -0.31 13.14 -2.20
N ASP A 189 0.30 14.00 -3.01
CA ASP A 189 -0.08 15.41 -3.18
C ASP A 189 -1.43 15.55 -3.87
N ALA A 190 -2.30 16.39 -3.30
CA ALA A 190 -3.62 16.71 -3.84
C ALA A 190 -3.58 17.26 -5.27
N GLN A 191 -2.50 17.94 -5.67
CA GLN A 191 -2.35 18.46 -7.03
C GLN A 191 -2.06 17.37 -8.07
N HIS A 192 -1.54 16.22 -7.63
CA HIS A 192 -1.08 15.13 -8.47
C HIS A 192 -1.96 13.87 -8.35
N ARG A 193 -2.95 13.89 -7.44
CA ARG A 193 -3.98 12.83 -7.30
C ARG A 193 -4.83 12.76 -8.57
N GLY A 194 -4.81 11.60 -9.23
CA GLY A 194 -5.59 11.34 -10.45
C GLY A 194 -4.82 11.51 -11.77
N MET A 195 -3.53 11.86 -11.71
CA MET A 195 -2.66 11.79 -12.88
C MET A 195 -2.25 10.35 -13.17
N ALA A 196 -1.96 10.03 -14.44
CA ALA A 196 -1.38 8.75 -14.82
C ALA A 196 -0.01 8.61 -14.15
N PHE A 197 0.07 7.65 -13.22
CA PHE A 197 1.29 7.33 -12.48
C PHE A 197 1.78 5.95 -12.92
N ASN A 198 3.03 5.87 -13.32
CA ASN A 198 3.68 4.59 -13.58
C ASN A 198 4.58 4.27 -12.38
N PRO A 199 4.32 3.17 -11.64
CA PRO A 199 5.17 2.78 -10.53
C PRO A 199 6.62 2.55 -10.99
N PRO A 200 7.60 2.91 -10.17
CA PRO A 200 9.00 2.72 -10.51
C PRO A 200 9.31 1.22 -10.57
N GLY A 201 9.82 0.75 -11.71
CA GLY A 201 10.27 -0.65 -11.85
C GLY A 201 11.54 -0.96 -11.05
N ASN A 202 12.45 0.03 -10.93
CA ASN A 202 13.66 -0.12 -10.13
C ASN A 202 13.44 0.47 -8.74
N VAL A 203 13.42 -0.40 -7.72
CA VAL A 203 13.23 0.03 -6.34
C VAL A 203 14.30 -0.56 -5.45
N VAL A 204 14.82 0.27 -4.54
CA VAL A 204 15.73 -0.15 -3.47
C VAL A 204 15.04 0.08 -2.14
N ILE A 205 15.07 -0.90 -1.26
CA ILE A 205 14.57 -0.80 0.11
C ILE A 205 15.76 -0.84 1.06
N MET A 206 15.87 0.15 1.94
CA MET A 206 16.93 0.22 2.94
C MET A 206 16.39 0.50 4.33
N ASP A 207 17.24 0.27 5.34
CA ASP A 207 16.92 0.61 6.72
C ASP A 207 16.78 2.12 6.91
N LEU A 208 15.72 2.52 7.63
CA LEU A 208 15.41 3.93 7.86
C LEU A 208 16.47 4.66 8.69
N THR A 209 17.08 4.01 9.67
CA THR A 209 18.13 4.63 10.49
C THR A 209 19.35 4.91 9.63
N ARG A 210 19.73 3.96 8.79
CA ARG A 210 20.83 4.14 7.85
C ARG A 210 20.56 5.20 6.79
N PHE A 211 19.33 5.28 6.28
CA PHE A 211 18.92 6.36 5.40
C PHE A 211 19.06 7.73 6.08
N ASN A 212 18.59 7.84 7.32
CA ASN A 212 18.65 9.07 8.10
C ASN A 212 20.09 9.54 8.34
N ASP A 213 21.00 8.60 8.61
CA ASP A 213 22.40 8.90 8.91
C ASP A 213 23.21 9.24 7.65
N ALA A 214 23.02 8.49 6.56
CA ALA A 214 23.88 8.58 5.37
C ALA A 214 23.34 9.50 4.26
N LEU A 215 22.01 9.56 4.07
CA LEU A 215 21.41 10.14 2.86
C LEU A 215 20.48 11.31 3.15
N ARG A 216 19.72 11.28 4.24
CA ARG A 216 18.67 12.26 4.53
C ARG A 216 19.15 13.71 4.47
N THR A 217 20.24 14.05 5.16
CA THR A 217 20.75 15.44 5.19
C THR A 217 21.13 15.94 3.80
N ASN A 218 21.75 15.08 2.99
CA ASN A 218 22.23 15.45 1.64
C ASN A 218 21.07 15.53 0.64
N LEU A 219 20.09 14.64 0.74
CA LEU A 219 18.91 14.63 -0.13
C LEU A 219 17.92 15.74 0.23
N LEU A 220 17.82 16.13 1.51
CA LEU A 220 17.05 17.31 1.93
C LEU A 220 17.63 18.62 1.42
N ALA A 221 18.95 18.66 1.19
CA ALA A 221 19.63 19.79 0.57
C ALA A 221 19.55 19.78 -0.97
N ALA A 222 19.07 18.70 -1.58
CA ALA A 222 18.95 18.57 -3.03
C ALA A 222 17.68 19.27 -3.55
N PRO A 223 17.76 20.00 -4.69
CA PRO A 223 16.60 20.67 -5.27
C PRO A 223 15.52 19.65 -5.66
N ALA A 224 14.26 20.04 -5.48
CA ALA A 224 13.06 19.26 -5.83
C ALA A 224 13.23 18.57 -7.19
N GLN A 225 12.95 17.26 -7.23
CA GLN A 225 13.15 16.49 -8.45
C GLN A 225 12.08 16.83 -9.49
N PRO A 226 12.44 16.95 -10.78
CA PRO A 226 11.45 17.01 -11.83
C PRO A 226 10.72 15.67 -11.87
N VAL A 227 9.40 15.68 -11.68
CA VAL A 227 8.56 14.51 -11.94
C VAL A 227 8.70 14.19 -13.43
N ILE A 228 9.32 13.06 -13.79
CA ILE A 228 9.43 12.65 -15.19
C ILE A 228 8.03 12.22 -15.65
N GLN A 229 7.30 13.16 -16.25
CA GLN A 229 6.04 12.90 -16.90
C GLN A 229 6.31 12.10 -18.19
N GLN A 230 6.16 10.78 -18.14
CA GLN A 230 6.06 9.99 -19.36
C GLN A 230 4.67 10.22 -19.97
N VAL A 231 4.53 11.30 -20.75
CA VAL A 231 3.40 11.44 -21.66
C VAL A 231 3.61 10.41 -22.78
N THR A 232 2.95 9.26 -22.67
CA THR A 232 2.74 8.38 -23.82
C THR A 232 1.78 9.11 -24.75
N VAL A 233 2.32 9.90 -25.68
CA VAL A 233 1.52 10.47 -26.76
C VAL A 233 1.08 9.28 -27.62
N GLY A 234 -0.21 8.95 -27.55
CA GLY A 234 -0.81 7.92 -28.38
C GLY A 234 -0.47 8.19 -29.85
N ALA A 235 -0.01 7.14 -30.54
CA ALA A 235 0.39 7.18 -31.93
C ALA A 235 -0.69 7.84 -32.80
N ALA A 236 -0.45 9.08 -33.22
CA ALA A 236 -1.05 9.68 -34.39
C ALA A 236 0.05 9.81 -35.44
N ALA A 237 -0.28 9.32 -36.62
CA ALA A 237 0.62 9.07 -37.73
C ALA A 237 1.47 10.27 -38.18
N ASN A 238 2.65 9.91 -38.71
CA ASN A 238 3.39 10.63 -39.75
C ASN A 238 4.18 11.88 -39.32
N SER A 239 5.47 11.72 -39.02
CA SER A 239 6.49 12.69 -39.45
C SER A 239 7.90 12.11 -39.36
N THR A 240 8.47 11.88 -40.53
CA THR A 240 9.88 11.63 -40.81
C THR A 240 10.65 12.93 -40.59
N ALA A 241 11.45 13.06 -39.52
CA ALA A 241 12.69 13.87 -39.46
C ALA A 241 13.25 13.99 -38.03
N ASN A 242 14.54 13.66 -37.90
CA ASN A 242 15.53 14.20 -36.95
C ASN A 242 15.11 14.49 -35.50
N GLY A 243 15.64 13.67 -34.58
CA GLY A 243 16.35 14.17 -33.40
C GLY A 243 15.60 15.09 -32.43
N GLY A 244 14.30 14.89 -32.22
CA GLY A 244 13.50 15.65 -31.26
C GLY A 244 13.72 15.17 -29.82
N VAL A 245 14.42 15.99 -29.03
CA VAL A 245 14.46 15.90 -27.57
C VAL A 245 13.02 15.81 -27.05
N VAL A 246 12.68 14.71 -26.37
CA VAL A 246 11.42 14.58 -25.63
C VAL A 246 11.50 15.55 -24.45
N ALA A 247 11.11 16.80 -24.68
CA ALA A 247 10.93 17.79 -23.62
C ALA A 247 9.70 17.38 -22.80
N GLY A 248 9.92 16.54 -21.79
CA GLY A 248 8.96 16.36 -20.71
C GLY A 248 8.64 17.72 -20.10
N ILE A 249 7.36 18.01 -19.87
CA ILE A 249 6.96 19.21 -19.16
C ILE A 249 7.55 19.07 -17.74
N ILE A 250 8.55 19.88 -17.42
CA ILE A 250 9.13 19.94 -16.08
C ILE A 250 8.16 20.72 -15.22
N THR A 251 7.20 20.05 -14.59
CA THR A 251 6.52 20.60 -13.42
C THR A 251 7.41 20.36 -12.21
N SER A 252 8.07 21.42 -11.74
CA SER A 252 8.74 21.40 -10.43
C SER A 252 7.68 21.21 -9.35
N GLY A 253 7.86 20.30 -8.40
CA GLY A 253 6.91 20.23 -7.30
C GLY A 253 7.22 19.27 -6.16
N GLU A 254 7.75 18.07 -6.44
CA GLU A 254 7.93 17.11 -5.35
C GLU A 254 9.29 17.25 -4.67
N PRO A 255 9.32 17.27 -3.31
CA PRO A 255 10.57 17.29 -2.58
C PRO A 255 11.38 16.04 -2.94
N SER A 256 12.71 16.18 -3.01
CA SER A 256 13.65 15.09 -3.29
C SER A 256 13.50 13.90 -2.33
N VAL A 257 12.89 14.15 -1.16
CA VAL A 257 12.48 13.17 -0.18
C VAL A 257 11.05 13.46 0.28
N SER A 258 10.18 12.45 0.24
CA SER A 258 8.85 12.48 0.84
C SER A 258 8.87 11.64 2.11
N GLU A 259 8.59 12.26 3.26
CA GLU A 259 8.51 11.56 4.55
C GLU A 259 7.04 11.32 4.92
N GLN A 260 6.73 10.06 5.22
CA GLN A 260 5.37 9.58 5.44
C GLN A 260 5.30 8.67 6.68
N LEU A 261 4.11 8.55 7.24
CA LEU A 261 3.77 7.55 8.25
C LEU A 261 2.68 6.66 7.66
N HIS A 262 2.96 5.37 7.60
CA HIS A 262 2.01 4.35 7.17
C HIS A 262 1.31 3.78 8.40
N ILE A 263 -0.01 3.80 8.37
CA ILE A 263 -0.85 3.38 9.47
C ILE A 263 -1.59 2.10 9.06
N GLY A 264 -1.52 1.10 9.92
CA GLY A 264 -2.39 -0.06 9.90
C GLY A 264 -3.49 0.12 10.94
N ILE A 265 -4.74 -0.01 10.51
CA ILE A 265 -5.92 0.04 11.38
C ILE A 265 -6.19 -1.37 11.90
N ASP A 266 -6.68 -1.48 13.13
CA ASP A 266 -7.15 -2.77 13.61
C ASP A 266 -8.52 -3.10 12.99
N HIS A 267 -8.50 -3.93 11.95
CA HIS A 267 -9.71 -4.34 11.23
C HIS A 267 -10.65 -5.21 12.08
N THR A 268 -10.19 -5.75 13.22
CA THR A 268 -11.07 -6.48 14.14
C THR A 268 -12.06 -5.57 14.88
N VAL A 269 -11.76 -4.28 14.91
CA VAL A 269 -12.59 -3.24 15.53
C VAL A 269 -13.55 -2.62 14.50
N LEU A 270 -13.37 -2.92 13.21
CA LEU A 270 -14.25 -2.45 12.16
C LEU A 270 -15.55 -3.29 12.14
N PRO A 271 -16.74 -2.66 12.11
CA PRO A 271 -18.00 -3.37 11.93
C PRO A 271 -18.02 -4.12 10.58
N GLY A 272 -18.67 -5.28 10.53
CA GLY A 272 -18.88 -6.01 9.27
C GLY A 272 -19.79 -5.29 8.26
N ASP A 273 -20.56 -4.30 8.73
CA ASP A 273 -21.34 -3.41 7.86
C ASP A 273 -20.42 -2.35 7.21
N PRO A 274 -20.29 -2.34 5.87
CA PRO A 274 -19.40 -1.42 5.15
C PRO A 274 -19.73 0.06 5.40
N ILE A 275 -21.01 0.41 5.65
CA ILE A 275 -21.40 1.81 5.91
C ILE A 275 -20.90 2.24 7.29
N GLN A 276 -20.95 1.36 8.28
CA GLN A 276 -20.45 1.64 9.62
C GLN A 276 -18.92 1.63 9.65
N ALA A 277 -18.28 0.68 8.97
CA ALA A 277 -16.84 0.68 8.78
C ALA A 277 -16.35 2.00 8.15
N GLN A 278 -17.01 2.49 7.10
CA GLN A 278 -16.69 3.78 6.49
C GLN A 278 -16.81 4.93 7.49
N LYS A 279 -17.88 4.97 8.30
CA LYS A 279 -18.07 6.03 9.31
C LYS A 279 -16.99 5.99 10.39
N THR A 280 -16.62 4.80 10.87
CA THR A 280 -15.55 4.63 11.87
C THR A 280 -14.21 5.06 11.31
N THR A 281 -13.87 4.66 10.08
CA THR A 281 -12.66 5.09 9.38
C THR A 281 -12.62 6.61 9.16
N GLU A 282 -13.75 7.22 8.81
CA GLU A 282 -13.87 8.68 8.66
C GLU A 282 -13.75 9.44 9.99
N GLN A 283 -14.27 8.87 11.09
CA GLN A 283 -14.08 9.43 12.43
C GLN A 283 -12.60 9.38 12.82
N LEU A 284 -11.93 8.25 12.59
CA LEU A 284 -10.50 8.12 12.84
C LEU A 284 -9.70 9.14 12.00
N ARG A 285 -10.03 9.29 10.70
CA ARG A 285 -9.41 10.27 9.81
C ARG A 285 -9.53 11.71 10.32
N ARG A 286 -10.62 12.06 11.02
CA ARG A 286 -10.81 13.41 11.59
C ARG A 286 -10.07 13.64 12.90
N LEU A 287 -9.72 12.56 13.61
CA LEU A 287 -8.96 12.63 14.86
C LEU A 287 -7.45 12.71 14.63
N LEU A 288 -7.00 12.24 13.47
CA LEU A 288 -5.63 12.35 12.98
C LEU A 288 -5.38 13.69 12.29
#